data_AF-A0A9E2LCS9-F1
#
_entry.id   AF-A0A9E2LCS9-F1
#
_cell.length_a   1.000
_cell.length_b   1.000
_cell.length_c   1.000
_cell.angle_alpha   90.00
_cell.angle_beta   90.00
_cell.angle_gamma   90.00
#
_symmetry.space_group_name_H-M   'P 1'
#
loop_
_entity.id
_entity.type
_entity.pdbx_description
1 polymer ?
#
loop_
_entity_poly.entity_id
_entity_poly.type
_entity_poly.pdbx_seq_one_letter_code
_entity_poly.pdbx_strand_id
1 'polypeptide(L)' 'MALRAGVNALTAIFVVGVLAGLALTPDGRAWLRNPTIMLGDKAAASAPPAPVSTPAPVADAPAAAPAAV' A
#
# COMPACT_ATOMS: atom_id res chain seq x y z
N MET A 1 5.56 -37.04 -4.49
CA MET A 1 6.01 -35.99 -5.43
C MET A 1 4.98 -34.88 -5.64
N ALA A 2 3.71 -35.18 -5.92
CA ALA A 2 2.67 -34.18 -6.20
C ALA A 2 2.48 -33.10 -5.10
N LEU A 3 2.52 -33.48 -3.82
CA LEU A 3 2.37 -32.53 -2.71
C LEU A 3 3.47 -31.46 -2.69
N ARG A 4 4.72 -31.86 -2.91
CA ARG A 4 5.87 -30.94 -2.94
C ARG A 4 5.80 -30.00 -4.14
N ALA A 5 5.35 -30.51 -5.29
CA ALA A 5 5.11 -29.67 -6.47
C ALA A 5 4.01 -28.63 -6.22
N GLY A 6 2.91 -29.03 -5.55
CA GLY A 6 1.84 -28.11 -5.14
C GLY A 6 2.32 -27.00 -4.21
N VAL A 7 3.10 -27.36 -3.18
CA VAL A 7 3.69 -26.37 -2.25
C VAL A 7 4.61 -25.40 -3.01
N ASN A 8 5.50 -25.90 -3.86
CA ASN A 8 6.39 -25.06 -4.64
C ASN A 8 5.64 -24.10 -5.57
N ALA A 9 4.55 -24.56 -6.19
CA ALA A 9 3.71 -23.72 -7.04
C ALA A 9 3.05 -22.59 -6.25
N LEU A 10 2.51 -22.89 -5.06
CA LEU A 10 1.93 -21.87 -4.18
C LEU A 10 2.98 -20.85 -3.74
N THR A 11 4.16 -21.31 -3.36
CA THR A 11 5.28 -20.42 -3.01
C THR A 11 5.66 -19.53 -4.18
N ALA A 12 5.76 -20.07 -5.40
CA ALA A 12 6.09 -19.30 -6.58
C ALA A 12 5.04 -18.22 -6.87
N ILE A 13 3.75 -18.57 -6.83
CA ILE A 13 2.66 -17.61 -7.02
C ILE A 13 2.72 -16.49 -5.98
N PHE A 14 2.93 -16.84 -4.70
CA PHE A 14 3.04 -15.87 -3.63
C PHE A 14 4.21 -14.90 -3.86
N VAL A 15 5.40 -15.42 -4.14
CA VAL A 15 6.60 -14.61 -4.40
C VAL A 15 6.38 -13.69 -5.59
N VAL A 16 5.82 -14.20 -6.70
CA VAL A 16 5.51 -13.39 -7.87
C VAL A 16 4.49 -12.29 -7.54
N GLY A 17 3.43 -12.60 -6.79
CA GLY A 17 2.43 -11.62 -6.37
C GLY A 17 3.02 -10.50 -5.50
N VAL A 18 3.87 -10.85 -4.53
CA VAL A 18 4.56 -9.86 -3.69
C VAL A 18 5.47 -8.96 -4.53
N LEU A 19 6.31 -9.56 -5.38
CA LEU A 19 7.22 -8.78 -6.24
C LEU A 19 6.46 -7.88 -7.21
N ALA A 20 5.38 -8.38 -7.81
CA ALA A 20 4.52 -7.59 -8.67
C ALA A 20 3.88 -6.43 -7.91
N GLY A 21 3.35 -6.67 -6.71
CA GLY A 21 2.78 -5.62 -5.85
C GLY A 21 3.79 -4.53 -5.50
N LEU A 22 5.00 -4.92 -5.09
CA LEU A 22 6.06 -3.97 -4.77
C LEU A 22 6.51 -3.17 -6.00
N ALA A 23 6.63 -3.80 -7.17
CA ALA A 23 7.07 -3.12 -8.38
C ALA A 23 6.00 -2.17 -8.96
N LEU A 24 4.72 -2.56 -8.88
CA LEU A 24 3.61 -1.78 -9.43
C LEU A 24 3.22 -0.59 -8.55
N THR A 25 3.38 -0.70 -7.23
CA THR A 25 3.05 0.37 -6.30
C THR A 25 4.18 1.39 -6.16
N PRO A 26 3.89 2.72 -6.07
CA PRO A 26 4.91 3.73 -5.85
C PRO A 26 5.70 3.54 -4.55
N ASP A 27 4.99 3.18 -3.47
CA ASP A 27 5.57 2.93 -2.15
C ASP A 27 6.46 1.67 -2.14
N GLY A 28 5.99 0.58 -2.73
CA GLY A 28 6.78 -0.63 -2.89
C GLY A 28 8.07 -0.41 -3.69
N ARG A 29 8.04 0.42 -4.74
CA ARG A 29 9.25 0.81 -5.47
C ARG A 29 10.22 1.63 -4.63
N ALA A 30 9.71 2.52 -3.79
CA ALA A 30 10.55 3.30 -2.87
C ALA A 30 11.23 2.40 -1.84
N TRP A 31 10.49 1.43 -1.30
CA TRP A 31 11.01 0.42 -0.39
C TRP A 31 12.05 -0.49 -1.06
N LEU A 32 11.83 -0.95 -2.30
CA LEU A 32 12.80 -1.77 -3.05
C LEU A 32 14.15 -1.06 -3.29
N ARG A 33 14.15 0.27 -3.37
CA ARG A 33 15.36 1.07 -3.59
C ARG A 33 16.19 1.24 -2.32
N ASN A 34 15.54 1.31 -1.17
CA ASN A 34 16.19 1.43 0.14
C ASN A 34 15.55 0.43 1.10
N PRO A 35 15.75 -0.88 0.91
CA PRO A 35 15.18 -1.88 1.79
C PRO A 35 15.81 -1.67 3.18
N THR A 36 14.97 -1.50 4.18
CA THR A 36 15.37 -1.18 5.55
C THR A 36 16.18 -2.33 6.15
N ILE A 37 17.49 -2.33 5.93
CA ILE A 37 18.43 -3.38 6.37
C ILE A 37 19.06 -3.08 7.75
N MET A 38 18.80 -1.93 8.36
CA MET A 38 19.33 -1.57 9.68
C MET A 38 18.20 -1.18 10.63
N LEU A 39 17.95 -2.03 11.64
CA LEU A 39 17.22 -1.74 12.88
C LEU A 39 15.69 -1.57 12.79
N GLY A 40 14.98 -2.50 13.42
CA GLY A 40 13.53 -2.47 13.63
C GLY A 40 13.06 -1.46 14.68
N ASP A 41 13.34 -0.16 14.54
CA ASP A 41 12.99 0.81 15.60
C ASP A 41 11.77 1.74 15.34
N LYS A 42 11.25 1.92 14.12
CA LYS A 42 10.04 2.77 13.89
C LYS A 42 9.09 2.28 12.79
N ALA A 43 8.48 1.12 13.04
CA ALA A 43 7.05 0.89 12.82
C ALA A 43 6.39 1.63 11.64
N ALA A 44 6.40 1.04 10.45
CA ALA A 44 5.44 1.39 9.38
C ALA A 44 3.97 1.27 9.86
N ALA A 45 3.72 0.56 10.97
CA ALA A 45 2.42 0.48 11.65
C ALA A 45 2.14 1.62 12.66
N SER A 46 3.12 2.47 13.00
CA SER A 46 3.00 3.54 14.00
C SER A 46 3.39 4.93 13.46
N ALA A 47 3.63 5.05 12.14
CA ALA A 47 3.76 6.35 11.49
C ALA A 47 2.42 7.09 11.64
N PRO A 48 2.38 8.30 12.25
CA PRO A 48 1.22 9.17 12.15
C PRO A 48 0.83 9.34 10.68
N PRO A 49 -0.47 9.50 10.36
CA PRO A 49 -0.89 9.74 8.99
C PRO A 49 0.00 10.83 8.40
N ALA A 50 0.60 10.54 7.24
CA ALA A 50 1.39 11.53 6.53
C ALA A 50 0.55 12.80 6.43
N PRO A 51 1.10 14.00 6.68
CA PRO A 51 0.33 15.22 6.55
C PRO A 51 -0.27 15.21 5.15
N VAL A 52 -1.60 15.15 5.09
CA VAL A 52 -2.32 15.42 3.86
C VAL A 52 -1.81 16.78 3.41
N SER A 53 -1.07 16.83 2.31
CA SER A 53 -0.88 18.09 1.61
C SER A 53 -2.27 18.45 1.16
N THR A 54 -2.97 19.27 1.95
CA THR A 54 -4.30 19.77 1.64
C THR A 54 -4.25 20.28 0.20
N PRO A 55 -4.98 19.65 -0.74
CA PRO A 55 -5.20 20.28 -2.03
C PRO A 55 -5.81 21.65 -1.73
N ALA A 56 -5.26 22.69 -2.33
CA ALA A 56 -5.72 24.07 -2.18
C ALA A 56 -7.27 24.12 -2.16
N PRO A 57 -7.89 24.95 -1.30
CA PRO A 57 -9.33 24.90 -1.05
C PRO A 57 -10.09 24.94 -2.37
N VAL A 58 -10.75 23.82 -2.67
CA VAL A 58 -11.72 23.75 -3.77
C VAL A 58 -12.90 24.59 -3.29
N ALA A 59 -13.17 25.69 -3.98
CA ALA A 59 -14.24 26.61 -3.64
C ALA A 59 -15.56 25.85 -3.42
N ASP A 60 -16.25 26.16 -2.32
CA ASP A 60 -17.53 25.56 -1.93
C ASP A 60 -18.53 25.57 -3.10
N ALA A 61 -18.89 24.39 -3.59
CA ALA A 61 -20.13 24.22 -4.32
C ALA A 61 -21.26 24.12 -3.28
N PRO A 62 -22.32 24.95 -3.35
CA PRO A 62 -23.39 24.92 -2.36
C PRO A 62 -24.12 23.57 -2.43
N ALA A 63 -24.15 22.87 -1.31
CA ALA A 63 -24.90 21.63 -1.15
C ALA A 63 -26.41 21.89 -1.30
N ALA A 64 -27.06 21.16 -2.19
CA ALA A 64 -28.52 21.16 -2.29
C ALA A 64 -29.13 20.64 -0.99
N ALA A 65 -30.03 21.43 -0.39
CA ALA A 65 -30.73 21.07 0.83
C ALA A 65 -31.66 19.85 0.61
N PRO A 66 -31.80 18.94 1.59
CA PRO A 66 -32.76 17.84 1.49
C PRO A 66 -34.19 18.40 1.55
N ALA A 67 -35.02 18.04 0.56
CA ALA A 67 -36.45 18.30 0.60
C ALA A 67 -37.09 17.52 1.75
N ALA A 68 -37.78 18.23 2.64
CA ALA A 68 -38.54 17.64 3.73
C ALA A 68 -39.98 17.38 3.29
N VAL A 69 -40.36 16.10 3.38
CA VAL A 69 -41.68 15.43 3.34
C VAL A 69 -42.44 15.42 2.01
#